data_AF-A0A946A5I1-F1
#
_entry.id   AF-A0A946A5I1-F1
#
_cell.length_a   1.000
_cell.length_b   1.000
_cell.length_c   1.000
_cell.angle_alpha   90.00
_cell.angle_beta   90.00
_cell.angle_gamma   90.00
#
_symmetry.space_group_name_H-M   'P 1'
#
loop_
_entity.id
_entity.type
_entity.pdbx_description
1 polymer ?
#
loop_
_entity_poly.entity_id
_entity_poly.type
_entity_poly.pdbx_seq_one_letter_code
_entity_poly.pdbx_strand_id
1 'polypeptide(L)'
;MYDLKKHYLSNKKEIITTINKVLNSGTLEMGDEVDKFEENFSKFCGANYCVTVSSGSMGLLIALKALNINNNDEVITVANSDIPTSHAISLVGANIKWAEVCEETFNLNTKNLISYINKNTKAILPVHLYGNPADILKINLIAKK
;
A
#
# COMPACT_ATOMS: atom_id res chain seq x y z
N MET A 1 8.12 14.24 15.91
CA MET A 1 6.66 14.13 15.65
C MET A 1 6.29 15.21 14.65
N TYR A 2 5.48 14.89 13.63
CA TYR A 2 5.07 15.87 12.61
C TYR A 2 4.20 16.97 13.23
N ASP A 3 4.50 18.24 12.93
CA ASP A 3 3.73 19.39 13.42
C ASP A 3 2.50 19.65 12.54
N LEU A 4 1.45 18.87 12.77
CA LEU A 4 0.20 18.98 12.03
C LEU A 4 -0.47 20.35 12.20
N LYS A 5 -0.24 21.03 13.33
CA LYS A 5 -0.78 22.37 13.56
C LYS A 5 -0.18 23.37 12.58
N LYS A 6 1.13 23.35 12.38
CA LYS A 6 1.81 24.22 11.40
C LYS A 6 1.31 23.94 9.98
N HIS A 7 1.17 22.68 9.59
CA HIS A 7 0.64 22.30 8.27
C HIS A 7 -0.81 22.79 8.07
N TYR A 8 -1.68 22.59 9.05
CA TYR A 8 -3.05 23.08 9.00
C TYR A 8 -3.10 24.60 8.89
N LEU A 9 -2.38 25.33 9.73
CA LEU A 9 -2.40 26.80 9.73
C LEU A 9 -1.91 27.39 8.40
N SER A 10 -0.90 26.78 7.80
CA SER A 10 -0.33 27.24 6.51
C SER A 10 -1.31 27.05 5.34
N ASN A 11 -2.20 26.07 5.42
CA ASN A 11 -3.15 25.72 4.35
C ASN A 11 -4.62 25.98 4.73
N LYS A 12 -4.87 26.64 5.88
CA LYS A 12 -6.20 26.74 6.50
C LYS A 12 -7.27 27.29 5.56
N LYS A 13 -6.93 28.36 4.82
CA LYS A 13 -7.87 29.01 3.92
C LYS A 13 -8.36 28.04 2.83
N GLU A 14 -7.45 27.29 2.22
CA GLU A 14 -7.76 26.32 1.18
C GLU A 14 -8.57 25.14 1.71
N ILE A 15 -8.14 24.57 2.85
CA ILE A 15 -8.83 23.45 3.51
C ILE A 15 -10.28 23.83 3.84
N ILE A 16 -10.50 24.95 4.54
CA ILE A 16 -11.85 25.37 4.94
C ILE A 16 -12.72 25.74 3.73
N THR A 17 -12.14 26.35 2.70
CA THR A 17 -12.86 26.67 1.46
C THR A 17 -13.36 25.40 0.78
N THR A 18 -12.50 24.38 0.69
CA THR A 18 -12.83 23.09 0.07
C THR A 18 -13.88 22.33 0.88
N ILE A 19 -13.73 22.27 2.21
CA ILE A 19 -14.73 21.65 3.11
C ILE A 19 -16.10 22.32 2.93
N ASN A 20 -16.17 23.66 2.97
CA ASN A 20 -17.43 24.38 2.81
C ASN A 20 -18.05 24.14 1.43
N LYS A 21 -17.25 24.07 0.37
CA LYS A 21 -17.72 23.75 -0.98
C LYS A 21 -18.38 22.36 -1.02
N VAL A 22 -17.74 21.33 -0.46
CA VAL A 22 -18.29 19.98 -0.40
C VAL A 22 -19.57 19.94 0.43
N LEU A 23 -19.57 20.55 1.61
CA LEU A 23 -20.77 20.61 2.47
C LEU A 23 -21.94 21.33 1.78
N ASN A 24 -21.68 22.44 1.10
CA ASN A 24 -22.71 23.19 0.37
C ASN A 24 -23.25 22.43 -0.86
N SER A 25 -22.46 21.52 -1.44
CA SER A 25 -22.92 20.69 -2.56
C SER A 25 -23.90 19.59 -2.15
N GLY A 26 -23.83 19.14 -0.88
CA GLY A 26 -24.62 18.01 -0.38
C GLY A 26 -24.10 16.63 -0.78
N THR A 27 -23.08 16.54 -1.65
CA THR A 27 -22.47 15.26 -2.08
C THR A 27 -21.26 14.94 -1.21
N LEU A 28 -21.44 14.03 -0.25
CA LEU A 28 -20.39 13.67 0.73
C LEU A 28 -19.66 12.35 0.42
N GLU A 29 -20.20 11.56 -0.50
CA GLU A 29 -19.65 10.26 -0.89
C GLU A 29 -19.48 10.24 -2.41
N MET A 30 -18.34 9.74 -2.89
CA MET A 30 -18.04 9.56 -4.31
C MET A 30 -18.31 10.82 -5.17
N GLY A 31 -18.03 12.01 -4.63
CA GLY A 31 -18.20 13.28 -5.35
C GLY A 31 -16.94 13.72 -6.11
N ASP A 32 -17.04 14.81 -6.86
CA ASP A 32 -15.98 15.32 -7.76
C ASP A 32 -14.58 15.45 -7.15
N GLU A 33 -14.46 15.71 -5.85
CA GLU A 33 -13.16 15.84 -5.19
C GLU A 33 -12.43 14.49 -5.06
N VAL A 34 -13.17 13.37 -5.05
CA VAL A 34 -12.61 12.01 -5.16
C VAL A 34 -12.03 11.78 -6.55
N ASP A 35 -12.80 12.04 -7.60
CA ASP A 35 -12.36 11.85 -8.99
C ASP A 35 -11.09 12.67 -9.30
N LYS A 36 -11.08 13.95 -8.88
CA LYS A 36 -9.91 14.81 -9.03
C LYS A 36 -8.71 14.31 -8.25
N PHE A 37 -8.92 13.79 -7.04
CA PHE A 37 -7.84 13.22 -6.26
C PHE A 37 -7.25 11.99 -6.96
N GLU A 38 -8.09 11.06 -7.44
CA GLU A 38 -7.63 9.87 -8.15
C GLU A 38 -6.87 10.22 -9.44
N GLU A 39 -7.35 11.20 -10.20
CA GLU A 39 -6.66 11.69 -11.39
C GLU A 39 -5.29 12.31 -11.03
N ASN A 40 -5.24 13.19 -10.04
CA ASN A 40 -4.01 13.87 -9.64
C ASN A 40 -3.00 12.91 -9.01
N PHE A 41 -3.47 11.97 -8.18
CA PHE A 41 -2.62 11.04 -7.46
C PHE A 41 -2.06 9.95 -8.38
N SER A 42 -2.84 9.47 -9.35
CA SER A 42 -2.33 8.55 -10.39
C SER A 42 -1.18 9.20 -11.18
N LYS A 43 -1.33 10.47 -11.60
CA LYS A 43 -0.27 11.26 -12.25
C LYS A 43 0.95 11.44 -11.35
N PHE A 44 0.74 11.80 -10.09
CA PHE A 44 1.83 11.98 -9.12
C PHE A 44 2.66 10.70 -8.93
N CYS A 45 1.99 9.54 -8.84
CA CYS A 45 2.63 8.25 -8.70
C CYS A 45 3.18 7.68 -10.03
N GLY A 46 2.85 8.27 -11.18
CA GLY A 46 3.15 7.70 -12.50
C GLY A 46 2.39 6.41 -12.80
N ALA A 47 1.23 6.19 -12.17
CA ALA A 47 0.37 5.03 -12.38
C ALA A 47 -0.74 5.34 -13.40
N ASN A 48 -1.22 4.32 -14.12
CA ASN A 48 -2.32 4.49 -15.08
C ASN A 48 -3.68 4.70 -14.40
N TYR A 49 -3.85 4.19 -13.17
CA TYR A 49 -5.11 4.19 -12.44
C TYR A 49 -4.86 4.49 -10.96
N CYS A 50 -5.84 5.10 -10.31
CA CYS A 50 -5.92 5.24 -8.86
C CYS A 50 -7.35 4.90 -8.44
N VAL A 51 -7.49 4.20 -7.31
CA VAL A 51 -8.79 3.92 -6.68
C VAL A 51 -8.65 4.22 -5.21
N THR A 52 -9.45 5.14 -4.71
CA THR A 52 -9.50 5.52 -3.30
C THR A 52 -10.25 4.47 -2.50
N VAL A 53 -9.79 4.27 -1.27
CA VAL A 53 -10.34 3.30 -0.32
C VAL A 53 -10.29 3.90 1.07
N SER A 54 -11.02 3.30 2.02
CA SER A 54 -11.16 3.86 3.37
C SER A 54 -9.87 3.84 4.21
N SER A 55 -8.86 3.02 3.87
CA SER A 55 -7.57 2.97 4.57
C SER A 55 -6.50 2.19 3.79
N GLY A 56 -5.23 2.32 4.20
CA GLY A 56 -4.13 1.49 3.67
C GLY A 56 -4.36 -0.02 3.86
N SER A 57 -4.94 -0.43 5.00
CA SER A 57 -5.31 -1.84 5.24
C SER A 57 -6.31 -2.36 4.20
N MET A 58 -7.27 -1.52 3.80
CA MET A 58 -8.24 -1.87 2.76
C MET A 58 -7.63 -1.88 1.37
N GLY A 59 -6.69 -0.98 1.10
CA GLY A 59 -5.91 -1.00 -0.13
C GLY A 59 -5.18 -2.32 -0.32
N LEU A 60 -4.49 -2.79 0.73
CA LEU A 60 -3.80 -4.09 0.72
C LEU A 60 -4.78 -5.26 0.50
N LEU A 61 -5.89 -5.29 1.26
CA LEU A 61 -6.87 -6.37 1.14
C LEU A 61 -7.48 -6.44 -0.27
N ILE A 62 -7.89 -5.30 -0.82
CA ILE A 62 -8.51 -5.23 -2.16
C ILE A 62 -7.49 -5.61 -3.23
N ALA A 63 -6.24 -5.14 -3.13
CA ALA A 63 -5.19 -5.53 -4.06
C ALA A 63 -4.94 -7.05 -4.07
N LEU A 64 -4.87 -7.69 -2.89
CA LEU A 64 -4.71 -9.14 -2.80
C LEU A 64 -5.93 -9.90 -3.33
N LYS A 65 -7.15 -9.41 -3.05
CA LYS A 65 -8.39 -9.99 -3.60
C LYS A 65 -8.44 -9.90 -5.12
N ALA A 66 -8.00 -8.79 -5.70
CA ALA A 66 -7.96 -8.58 -7.16
C ALA A 66 -7.02 -9.57 -7.87
N LEU A 67 -6.02 -10.11 -7.16
CA LEU A 67 -5.11 -11.16 -7.67
C LEU A 67 -5.71 -12.57 -7.57
N ASN A 68 -6.95 -12.72 -7.10
CA ASN A 68 -7.63 -14.00 -6.85
C ASN A 68 -6.83 -14.94 -5.92
N ILE A 69 -6.15 -14.34 -4.93
CA ILE A 69 -5.42 -15.07 -3.89
C ILE A 69 -6.43 -15.82 -2.99
N ASN A 70 -6.14 -17.07 -2.68
CA ASN A 70 -6.98 -17.95 -1.87
C ASN A 70 -6.15 -18.75 -0.82
N ASN A 71 -6.80 -19.68 -0.13
CA ASN A 71 -6.22 -20.43 0.98
C ASN A 71 -5.11 -21.44 0.64
N ASN A 72 -4.96 -21.80 -0.64
CA ASN A 72 -3.86 -22.63 -1.10
C ASN A 72 -2.61 -21.82 -1.48
N ASP A 73 -2.76 -20.50 -1.52
CA ASP A 73 -1.67 -19.59 -1.91
C ASP A 73 -0.81 -19.21 -0.70
N GLU A 74 0.39 -18.76 -1.03
CA GLU A 74 1.37 -18.22 -0.09
C GLU A 74 1.78 -16.81 -0.54
N VAL A 75 1.84 -15.86 0.39
CA VAL A 75 2.31 -14.48 0.14
C VAL A 75 3.57 -14.23 0.97
N ILE A 76 4.65 -13.85 0.29
CA ILE A 76 5.92 -13.53 0.94
C ILE A 76 5.89 -12.10 1.45
N THR A 77 6.24 -11.90 2.72
CA THR A 77 6.41 -10.56 3.33
C THR A 77 7.40 -10.62 4.49
N VAL A 78 7.54 -9.54 5.25
CA VAL A 78 8.47 -9.41 6.38
C VAL A 78 7.74 -9.22 7.71
N ALA A 79 8.30 -9.77 8.79
CA ALA A 79 7.71 -9.70 10.12
C ALA A 79 7.89 -8.35 10.82
N ASN A 80 8.87 -7.54 10.40
CA ASN A 80 9.16 -6.22 10.97
C ASN A 80 8.32 -5.09 10.34
N SER A 81 7.13 -5.42 9.85
CA SER A 81 6.15 -4.47 9.33
C SER A 81 5.03 -4.22 10.34
N ASP A 82 4.13 -3.30 10.02
CA ASP A 82 2.90 -3.13 10.78
C ASP A 82 1.88 -4.24 10.45
N ILE A 83 0.96 -4.49 11.39
CA ILE A 83 -0.04 -5.57 11.35
C ILE A 83 -0.89 -5.57 10.07
N PRO A 84 -1.30 -4.42 9.49
CA PRO A 84 -2.09 -4.42 8.25
C PRO A 84 -1.51 -5.26 7.11
N THR A 85 -0.17 -5.35 6.99
CA THR A 85 0.51 -6.11 5.96
C THR A 85 0.19 -7.60 6.04
N SER A 86 0.38 -8.21 7.21
CA SER A 86 0.12 -9.64 7.43
C SER A 86 -1.37 -9.92 7.59
N HIS A 87 -2.12 -9.01 8.18
CA HIS A 87 -3.56 -9.16 8.37
C HIS A 87 -4.31 -9.20 7.03
N ALA A 88 -3.91 -8.40 6.03
CA ALA A 88 -4.51 -8.46 4.70
C ALA A 88 -4.31 -9.82 4.03
N ILE A 89 -3.14 -10.45 4.21
CA ILE A 89 -2.83 -11.81 3.71
C ILE A 89 -3.75 -12.84 4.38
N SER A 90 -3.86 -12.79 5.71
CA SER A 90 -4.74 -13.68 6.45
C SER A 90 -6.21 -13.52 6.07
N LEU A 91 -6.67 -12.29 5.81
CA LEU A 91 -8.07 -12.00 5.44
C LEU A 91 -8.45 -12.50 4.03
N VAL A 92 -7.48 -12.65 3.12
CA VAL A 92 -7.73 -13.37 1.84
C VAL A 92 -7.58 -14.89 1.98
N GLY A 93 -7.26 -15.38 3.18
CA GLY A 93 -7.12 -16.80 3.51
C GLY A 93 -5.75 -17.40 3.20
N ALA A 94 -4.83 -16.64 2.61
CA ALA A 94 -3.52 -17.15 2.20
C ALA A 94 -2.55 -17.36 3.37
N ASN A 95 -1.56 -18.20 3.14
CA ASN A 95 -0.48 -18.45 4.09
C ASN A 95 0.57 -17.34 4.02
N ILE A 96 1.04 -16.88 5.18
CA ILE A 96 2.10 -15.87 5.25
C ILE A 96 3.46 -16.58 5.23
N LYS A 97 4.32 -16.18 4.28
CA LYS A 97 5.72 -16.60 4.24
C LYS A 97 6.62 -15.48 4.70
N TRP A 98 7.16 -15.64 5.91
CA TRP A 98 8.10 -14.68 6.48
C TRP A 98 9.48 -14.82 5.84
N ALA A 99 9.92 -13.75 5.17
CA ALA A 99 11.26 -13.62 4.62
C ALA A 99 12.13 -12.72 5.51
N GLU A 100 13.45 -12.85 5.33
CA GLU A 100 14.43 -12.05 6.05
C GLU A 100 14.41 -10.58 5.65
N VAL A 101 14.95 -9.76 6.54
CA VAL A 101 15.09 -8.31 6.37
C VAL A 101 16.56 -7.96 6.25
N CYS A 102 16.86 -6.92 5.48
CA CYS A 102 18.19 -6.33 5.43
C CYS A 102 18.35 -5.38 6.62
N GLU A 103 19.31 -5.63 7.51
CA GLU A 103 19.53 -4.83 8.73
C GLU A 103 19.81 -3.35 8.45
N GLU A 104 20.41 -3.04 7.30
CA GLU A 104 20.76 -1.67 6.93
C GLU A 104 19.54 -0.86 6.46
N THR A 105 18.55 -1.52 5.85
CA THR A 105 17.39 -0.86 5.23
C THR A 105 16.08 -1.13 5.96
N PHE A 106 16.05 -2.14 6.81
CA PHE A 106 14.89 -2.75 7.44
C PHE A 106 13.81 -3.25 6.46
N ASN A 107 14.12 -3.33 5.17
CA ASN A 107 13.21 -3.83 4.14
C ASN A 107 13.53 -5.28 3.79
N LEU A 108 12.65 -5.90 3.00
CA LEU A 108 12.79 -7.27 2.49
C LEU A 108 14.18 -7.53 1.90
N ASN A 109 14.88 -8.54 2.40
CA ASN A 109 16.20 -8.94 1.92
C ASN A 109 16.10 -9.68 0.59
N THR A 110 16.67 -9.10 -0.47
CA THR A 110 16.63 -9.70 -1.82
C THR A 110 17.69 -10.78 -2.04
N LYS A 111 18.71 -10.89 -1.18
CA LYS A 111 19.84 -11.83 -1.38
C LYS A 111 19.40 -13.30 -1.36
N ASN A 112 18.45 -13.64 -0.49
CA ASN A 112 17.92 -14.99 -0.32
C ASN A 112 16.43 -15.11 -0.66
N LEU A 113 15.77 -14.05 -1.14
CA LEU A 113 14.34 -14.05 -1.44
C LEU A 113 13.90 -15.22 -2.34
N ILE A 114 14.74 -15.62 -3.31
CA ILE A 114 14.45 -16.74 -4.22
C ILE A 114 14.22 -18.08 -3.49
N SER A 115 14.86 -18.32 -2.33
CA SER A 115 14.70 -19.57 -1.58
C SER A 115 13.37 -19.67 -0.82
N TYR A 116 12.67 -18.54 -0.67
CA TYR A 116 11.33 -18.50 -0.07
C TYR A 116 10.23 -18.83 -1.08
N ILE A 117 10.53 -18.71 -2.38
CA ILE A 117 9.57 -18.95 -3.46
C ILE A 117 9.39 -20.46 -3.68
N ASN A 118 8.14 -20.89 -3.75
CA ASN A 118 7.75 -22.25 -4.08
C ASN A 118 6.49 -22.25 -4.97
N LYS A 119 5.99 -23.44 -5.32
CA LYS A 119 4.84 -23.62 -6.22
C LYS A 119 3.53 -22.96 -5.74
N ASN A 120 3.40 -22.66 -4.44
CA ASN A 120 2.23 -22.01 -3.86
C ASN A 120 2.43 -20.50 -3.73
N THR A 121 3.64 -19.97 -3.97
CA THR A 121 3.91 -18.53 -3.85
C THR A 121 3.15 -17.77 -4.93
N LYS A 122 2.19 -16.94 -4.52
CA LYS A 122 1.31 -16.19 -5.42
C LYS A 122 1.65 -14.71 -5.51
N ALA A 123 2.23 -14.14 -4.45
CA ALA A 123 2.65 -12.75 -4.42
C ALA A 123 3.85 -12.53 -3.50
N ILE A 124 4.58 -11.45 -3.76
CA ILE A 124 5.58 -10.88 -2.85
C ILE A 124 5.06 -9.49 -2.47
N LEU A 125 4.83 -9.27 -1.18
CA LEU A 125 4.31 -8.03 -0.61
C LEU A 125 5.40 -7.34 0.22
N PRO A 126 6.33 -6.61 -0.43
CA PRO A 126 7.34 -5.85 0.28
C PRO A 126 6.72 -4.60 0.92
N VAL A 127 7.42 -4.05 1.91
CA VAL A 127 7.04 -2.84 2.62
C VAL A 127 8.11 -1.78 2.38
N HIS A 128 7.71 -0.51 2.27
CA HIS A 128 8.63 0.62 2.24
C HIS A 128 8.75 1.22 3.64
N LEU A 129 9.48 0.52 4.51
CA LEU A 129 9.48 0.81 5.93
C LEU A 129 10.11 2.17 6.21
N TYR A 130 9.48 2.95 7.10
CA TYR A 130 9.93 4.29 7.51
C TYR A 130 10.08 5.30 6.37
N GLY A 131 9.43 5.08 5.23
CA GLY A 131 9.56 5.92 4.04
C GLY A 131 10.81 5.63 3.20
N ASN A 132 11.57 4.57 3.54
CA ASN A 132 12.67 4.06 2.72
C ASN A 132 12.13 3.00 1.75
N PRO A 133 12.25 3.20 0.42
CA PRO A 133 11.82 2.20 -0.55
C PRO A 133 12.56 0.87 -0.40
N ALA A 134 11.84 -0.23 -0.57
CA ALA A 134 12.43 -1.54 -0.77
C ALA A 134 13.08 -1.60 -2.16
N ASP A 135 13.99 -2.56 -2.37
CA ASP A 135 14.65 -2.75 -3.67
C ASP A 135 13.68 -3.40 -4.69
N ILE A 136 12.67 -2.62 -5.12
CA ILE A 136 11.61 -3.05 -6.02
C ILE A 136 12.17 -3.52 -7.36
N LEU A 137 13.28 -2.95 -7.83
CA LEU A 137 13.93 -3.39 -9.06
C LEU A 137 14.40 -4.84 -8.94
N LYS A 138 15.14 -5.19 -7.88
CA LYS A 138 15.58 -6.58 -7.66
C LYS A 138 14.42 -7.51 -7.33
N ILE A 139 13.45 -7.07 -6.52
CA ILE A 139 12.25 -7.87 -6.21
C ILE A 139 11.50 -8.21 -7.50
N ASN A 140 11.30 -7.25 -8.40
CA ASN A 140 10.63 -7.47 -9.69
C ASN A 140 11.43 -8.41 -10.61
N LEU A 141 12.76 -8.35 -10.59
CA LEU A 141 13.60 -9.29 -11.34
C LEU A 141 13.44 -10.72 -10.81
N ILE A 142 13.31 -10.89 -9.50
CA ILE A 142 13.08 -12.19 -8.86
C ILE A 142 11.66 -12.69 -9.15
N ALA A 143 10.64 -11.82 -9.02
CA ALA A 143 9.24 -12.17 -9.22
C ALA A 143 8.87 -12.54 -10.66
N LYS A 144 9.69 -12.14 -11.65
CA LYS A 144 9.49 -12.45 -13.07
C LYS A 144 10.10 -13.79 -13.52
N LYS A 145 10.94 -14.41 -12.68
CA LYS A 145 11.53 -15.72 -12.96
C LYS A 145 10.54 -16.83 -12.61
#